data_AF-A0AAN8VXT4-F1
#
_entry.id   AF-A0AAN8VXT4-F1
#
_cell.length_a   1.000
_cell.length_b   1.000
_cell.length_c   1.000
_cell.angle_alpha   90.00
_cell.angle_beta   90.00
_cell.angle_gamma   90.00
#
_symmetry.space_group_name_H-M   'P 1'
#
loop_
_entity.id
_entity.type
_entity.pdbx_description
1 polymer ?
#
loop_
_entity_poly.entity_id
_entity_poly.type
_entity_poly.pdbx_seq_one_letter_code
_entity_poly.pdbx_strand_id
1 'polypeptide(L)'
;MPFRSKFHDELIANAAYIGTPGKGILAADESTGTIGKRLAGINVENVEANRRALRELLFCTPGALQHLSGVILFEETLYQKTAAGKPFVDVLKEGGVLPGIKVDKGTVELPGTNGETTTQGLDGLAQRCQQYYAAGARFAKWRAVLKIGQTEPSQLAINENANGLAHYAIICQENGLVPIVEPEVLIDGSHDIERCADVTDRVLAACYKALNDHHVLLEGSLLKPNMVTPGSEAEKAPPEVVAEYTVRTLQRTVPAAVPAVVFLSGGQGEEEASLNLNAMNKLNAKKPWTLTFSFGRALQQSALKAWEGKEENVKKARAAFLARCRANSEATLGTYRGAAVGDSALESLHLLSFIKSRKVYMRMISEYCLAKRRPHRMGCTRSKASDCCLHVFSFLKPLDWAMNCALEESECKLQRGRSSRNYPFRGDEDLY
;
A
#
# COMPACT_ATOMS: atom_id res chain seq x y z
N MET A 1 -13.89 6.18 40.23
CA MET A 1 -13.74 7.11 39.09
C MET A 1 -13.10 6.35 37.95
N PRO A 2 -13.46 6.61 36.68
CA PRO A 2 -12.74 6.02 35.55
C PRO A 2 -11.26 6.40 35.61
N PHE A 3 -10.38 5.51 35.13
CA PHE A 3 -8.93 5.76 35.06
C PHE A 3 -8.66 7.07 34.30
N ARG A 4 -7.86 7.95 34.90
CA ARG A 4 -7.44 9.22 34.29
C ARG A 4 -5.98 9.47 34.61
N SER A 5 -5.10 9.29 33.63
CA SER A 5 -3.68 9.59 33.82
C SER A 5 -3.44 11.10 33.88
N LYS A 6 -2.28 11.50 34.43
CA LYS A 6 -1.84 12.92 34.40
C LYS A 6 -1.60 13.47 32.99
N PHE A 7 -1.59 12.59 31.98
CA PHE A 7 -1.40 12.93 30.57
C PHE A 7 -2.72 12.94 29.78
N HIS A 8 -3.87 12.79 30.44
CA HIS A 8 -5.18 12.63 29.80
C HIS A 8 -5.43 13.59 28.64
N ASP A 9 -5.25 14.89 28.85
CA ASP A 9 -5.55 15.90 27.83
C ASP A 9 -4.48 15.91 26.71
N GLU A 10 -3.21 15.63 27.05
CA GLU A 10 -2.12 15.48 26.08
C GLU A 10 -2.32 14.25 25.17
N LEU A 11 -2.80 13.13 25.72
CA LEU A 11 -3.11 11.92 24.97
C LEU A 11 -4.19 12.20 23.93
N ILE A 12 -5.28 12.87 24.33
CA ILE A 12 -6.37 13.25 23.42
C ILE A 12 -5.85 14.19 22.33
N ALA A 13 -5.09 15.23 22.70
CA ALA A 13 -4.55 16.19 21.76
C ALA A 13 -3.61 15.54 20.73
N ASN A 14 -2.70 14.67 21.17
CA ASN A 14 -1.75 13.99 20.29
C ASN A 14 -2.44 12.96 19.38
N ALA A 15 -3.42 12.20 19.90
CA ALA A 15 -4.18 11.25 19.09
C ALA A 15 -5.01 11.96 18.01
N ALA A 16 -5.68 13.06 18.36
CA ALA A 16 -6.38 13.92 17.40
C ALA A 16 -5.42 14.54 16.37
N TYR A 17 -4.24 15.01 16.80
CA TYR A 17 -3.20 15.54 15.91
C TYR A 17 -2.74 14.50 14.88
N ILE A 18 -2.52 13.26 15.31
CA ILE A 18 -2.17 12.17 14.41
C ILE A 18 -3.25 11.98 13.32
N GLY A 19 -4.52 12.13 13.69
CA GLY A 19 -5.68 12.10 12.81
C GLY A 19 -5.94 13.35 11.97
N THR A 20 -4.99 14.29 11.84
CA THR A 20 -5.16 15.49 11.02
C THR A 20 -5.45 15.11 9.55
N PRO A 21 -6.54 15.62 8.94
CA PRO A 21 -6.82 15.39 7.52
C PRO A 21 -5.66 15.82 6.63
N GLY A 22 -5.33 15.03 5.61
CA GLY A 22 -4.16 15.27 4.76
C GLY A 22 -2.85 14.71 5.32
N LYS A 23 -2.83 14.13 6.52
CA LYS A 23 -1.62 13.55 7.13
C LYS A 23 -1.83 12.10 7.53
N GLY A 24 -0.71 11.37 7.64
CA GLY A 24 -0.68 10.01 8.19
C GLY A 24 0.66 9.69 8.82
N ILE A 25 0.92 8.40 9.05
CA ILE A 25 2.09 7.91 9.77
C ILE A 25 3.03 7.17 8.81
N LEU A 26 4.32 7.50 8.88
CA LEU A 26 5.38 6.64 8.35
C LEU A 26 5.76 5.59 9.39
N ALA A 27 5.59 4.31 9.06
CA ALA A 27 6.06 3.21 9.90
C ALA A 27 7.51 2.84 9.51
N ALA A 28 8.49 3.44 10.19
CA ALA A 28 9.93 3.21 9.99
C ALA A 28 10.55 2.41 11.15
N ASP A 29 9.75 1.54 11.76
CA ASP A 29 10.03 0.78 12.97
C ASP A 29 10.45 -0.66 12.71
N GLU A 30 11.00 -0.92 11.51
CA GLU A 30 11.55 -2.22 11.20
C GLU A 30 12.69 -2.57 12.17
N SER A 31 12.56 -3.71 12.85
CA SER A 31 13.65 -4.27 13.67
C SER A 31 14.90 -4.53 12.83
N THR A 32 16.05 -4.68 13.47
CA THR A 32 17.33 -4.97 12.80
C THR A 32 17.23 -6.17 11.83
N GLY A 33 16.52 -7.23 12.20
CA GLY A 33 16.28 -8.36 11.31
C GLY A 33 15.35 -8.05 10.13
N THR A 34 14.28 -7.27 10.38
CA THR A 34 13.29 -6.91 9.34
C THR A 34 13.89 -5.96 8.30
N ILE A 35 14.62 -4.94 8.76
CA ILE A 35 15.28 -3.99 7.86
C ILE A 35 16.44 -4.66 7.11
N GLY A 36 17.12 -5.63 7.72
CA GLY A 36 18.12 -6.44 7.04
C GLY A 36 17.58 -7.15 5.80
N LYS A 37 16.39 -7.75 5.88
CA LYS A 37 15.73 -8.36 4.70
C LYS A 37 15.44 -7.33 3.60
N ARG A 38 15.08 -6.09 3.98
CA ARG A 38 14.82 -5.02 3.01
C ARG A 38 16.10 -4.52 2.34
N LEU A 39 17.15 -4.29 3.12
CA LEU A 39 18.46 -3.86 2.62
C LEU A 39 19.10 -4.94 1.72
N ALA A 40 19.01 -6.21 2.12
CA ALA A 40 19.46 -7.33 1.30
C ALA A 40 18.74 -7.38 -0.06
N GLY A 41 17.44 -7.02 -0.11
CA GLY A 41 16.67 -6.94 -1.36
C GLY A 41 17.15 -5.88 -2.36
N ILE A 42 18.03 -4.97 -1.94
CA ILE A 42 18.70 -3.98 -2.80
C ILE A 42 20.24 -4.13 -2.76
N ASN A 43 20.74 -5.29 -2.32
CA ASN A 43 22.17 -5.60 -2.18
C ASN A 43 22.95 -4.64 -1.26
N VAL A 44 22.29 -4.13 -0.22
CA VAL A 44 22.91 -3.27 0.80
C VAL A 44 23.15 -4.05 2.09
N GLU A 45 24.33 -3.92 2.67
CA GLU A 45 24.69 -4.58 3.92
C GLU A 45 23.92 -4.01 5.11
N ASN A 46 23.49 -4.89 6.03
CA ASN A 46 22.75 -4.52 7.24
C ASN A 46 23.68 -4.07 8.39
N VAL A 47 24.36 -2.95 8.21
CA VAL A 47 25.14 -2.27 9.25
C VAL A 47 24.42 -1.03 9.75
N GLU A 48 24.75 -0.60 10.98
CA GLU A 48 24.11 0.56 11.62
C GLU A 48 24.21 1.81 10.75
N ALA A 49 25.36 2.05 10.12
CA ALA A 49 25.56 3.20 9.23
C ALA A 49 24.54 3.25 8.09
N ASN A 50 24.22 2.10 7.48
CA ASN A 50 23.26 2.01 6.37
C ASN A 50 21.81 2.13 6.86
N ARG A 51 21.50 1.55 8.03
CA ARG A 51 20.18 1.75 8.67
C ARG A 51 19.95 3.23 8.94
N ARG A 52 20.90 3.88 9.62
CA ARG A 52 20.91 5.33 9.90
C ARG A 52 20.78 6.16 8.61
N ALA A 53 21.55 5.84 7.56
CA ALA A 53 21.50 6.55 6.29
C ALA A 53 20.12 6.46 5.61
N LEU A 54 19.47 5.29 5.63
CA LEU A 54 18.10 5.14 5.15
C LEU A 54 17.11 5.99 5.96
N ARG A 55 17.23 6.00 7.30
CA ARG A 55 16.34 6.82 8.14
C ARG A 55 16.54 8.32 7.91
N GLU A 56 17.78 8.75 7.81
CA GLU A 56 18.11 10.14 7.47
C GLU A 56 17.61 10.53 6.09
N LEU A 57 17.70 9.64 5.09
CA LEU A 57 17.14 9.87 3.76
C LEU A 57 15.65 10.20 3.85
N LEU A 58 14.88 9.38 4.59
CA LEU A 58 13.44 9.54 4.75
C LEU A 58 13.09 10.81 5.54
N PHE A 59 13.67 10.99 6.74
CA PHE A 59 13.28 12.07 7.65
C PHE A 59 13.75 13.45 7.17
N CYS A 60 14.86 13.51 6.44
CA CYS A 60 15.38 14.76 5.88
C CYS A 60 14.93 14.98 4.42
N THR A 61 13.87 14.31 3.95
CA THR A 61 13.29 14.57 2.62
C THR A 61 12.55 15.92 2.62
N PRO A 62 12.97 16.91 1.82
CA PRO A 62 12.29 18.20 1.76
C PRO A 62 10.83 18.05 1.34
N GLY A 63 9.91 18.66 2.11
CA GLY A 63 8.47 18.65 1.83
C GLY A 63 7.75 17.32 2.15
N ALA A 64 8.43 16.28 2.64
CA ALA A 64 7.74 15.03 3.00
C ALA A 64 7.03 15.14 4.35
N LEU A 65 7.68 15.75 5.35
CA LEU A 65 7.18 15.81 6.73
C LEU A 65 5.82 16.54 6.85
N GLN A 66 5.50 17.48 5.94
CA GLN A 66 4.20 18.16 5.95
C GLN A 66 3.00 17.21 5.72
N HIS A 67 3.23 16.05 5.09
CA HIS A 67 2.24 15.01 4.82
C HIS A 67 2.20 13.94 5.92
N LEU A 68 3.04 14.07 6.94
CA LEU A 68 3.15 13.13 8.04
C LEU A 68 2.74 13.83 9.34
N SER A 69 1.95 13.15 10.15
CA SER A 69 1.62 13.57 11.51
C SER A 69 2.47 12.82 12.54
N GLY A 70 2.92 11.60 12.21
CA GLY A 70 3.81 10.82 13.05
C GLY A 70 4.78 9.94 12.27
N VAL A 71 5.86 9.53 12.94
CA VAL A 71 6.79 8.50 12.45
C VAL A 71 7.00 7.48 13.55
N ILE A 72 6.70 6.20 13.30
CA ILE A 72 7.03 5.12 14.24
C ILE A 72 8.49 4.75 14.02
N LEU A 73 9.27 4.76 15.10
CA LEU A 73 10.68 4.43 15.12
C LEU A 73 10.91 3.07 15.80
N PHE A 74 12.01 2.42 15.42
CA PHE A 74 12.60 1.36 16.22
C PHE A 74 13.51 1.98 17.30
N GLU A 75 13.76 1.27 18.39
CA GLU A 75 14.51 1.78 19.55
C GLU A 75 15.90 2.31 19.15
N GLU A 76 16.62 1.60 18.29
CA GLU A 76 17.92 2.06 17.74
C GLU A 76 17.78 3.46 17.12
N THR A 77 16.74 3.67 16.31
CA THR A 77 16.53 4.93 15.59
C THR A 77 16.07 6.08 16.48
N LEU A 78 15.34 5.80 17.57
CA LEU A 78 14.91 6.82 18.54
C LEU A 78 16.11 7.56 19.15
N TYR A 79 17.22 6.86 19.36
CA TYR A 79 18.46 7.39 19.94
C TYR A 79 19.54 7.73 18.90
N GLN A 80 19.28 7.48 17.62
CA GLN A 80 20.19 7.82 16.53
C GLN A 80 20.17 9.30 16.16
N LYS A 81 21.25 9.70 15.47
CA LYS A 81 21.48 11.04 14.95
C LYS A 81 21.70 11.01 13.44
N THR A 82 21.44 12.14 12.79
CA THR A 82 21.89 12.42 11.43
C THR A 82 23.41 12.40 11.35
N ALA A 83 23.96 12.37 10.13
CA ALA A 83 25.41 12.43 9.92
C ALA A 83 26.01 13.73 10.47
N ALA A 84 25.21 14.79 10.50
CA ALA A 84 25.55 16.09 11.09
C ALA A 84 25.36 16.16 12.62
N GLY A 85 25.05 15.04 13.29
CA GLY A 85 24.96 14.96 14.76
C GLY A 85 23.63 15.41 15.37
N LYS A 86 22.60 15.71 14.55
CA LYS A 86 21.28 16.11 15.05
C LYS A 86 20.42 14.89 15.39
N PRO A 87 19.82 14.79 16.59
CA PRO A 87 18.92 13.69 16.92
C PRO A 87 17.74 13.60 15.95
N PHE A 88 17.36 12.38 15.53
CA PHE A 88 16.22 12.22 14.63
C PHE A 88 14.91 12.71 15.24
N VAL A 89 14.74 12.54 16.56
CA VAL A 89 13.57 13.08 17.28
C VAL A 89 13.43 14.58 17.12
N ASP A 90 14.54 15.33 17.04
CA ASP A 90 14.51 16.79 16.89
C ASP A 90 14.23 17.17 15.43
N VAL A 91 14.77 16.42 14.46
CA VAL A 91 14.40 16.57 13.04
C VAL A 91 12.89 16.42 12.85
N LEU A 92 12.28 15.41 13.47
CA LEU A 92 10.85 15.17 13.38
C LEU A 92 10.04 16.28 14.07
N LYS A 93 10.39 16.66 15.30
CA LYS A 93 9.70 17.72 16.05
C LYS A 93 9.71 19.05 15.31
N GLU A 94 10.85 19.46 14.75
CA GLU A 94 10.95 20.69 13.96
C GLU A 94 10.13 20.64 12.66
N GLY A 95 9.96 19.44 12.08
CA GLY A 95 9.04 19.21 10.97
C GLY A 95 7.57 19.14 11.38
N GLY A 96 7.23 19.33 12.66
CA GLY A 96 5.88 19.18 13.18
C GLY A 96 5.40 17.72 13.20
N VAL A 97 6.29 16.74 13.27
CA VAL A 97 5.95 15.31 13.23
C VAL A 97 6.20 14.71 14.60
N LEU A 98 5.20 14.01 15.15
CA LEU A 98 5.36 13.33 16.43
C LEU A 98 6.28 12.11 16.25
N PRO A 99 7.31 11.93 17.09
CA PRO A 99 8.03 10.67 17.17
C PRO A 99 7.18 9.63 17.89
N GLY A 100 7.10 8.43 17.33
CA GLY A 100 6.49 7.26 17.94
C GLY A 100 7.48 6.12 18.10
N ILE A 101 7.17 5.15 18.94
CA ILE A 101 8.08 4.06 19.26
C ILE A 101 7.38 2.70 19.19
N LYS A 102 7.99 1.72 18.52
CA LYS A 102 7.58 0.32 18.62
C LYS A 102 8.04 -0.25 19.96
N VAL A 103 7.11 -0.81 20.74
CA VAL A 103 7.41 -1.30 22.10
C VAL A 103 7.13 -2.78 22.33
N ASP A 104 6.49 -3.46 21.38
CA ASP A 104 6.37 -4.92 21.38
C ASP A 104 7.73 -5.58 21.13
N LYS A 105 7.91 -6.76 21.72
CA LYS A 105 9.11 -7.60 21.58
C LYS A 105 8.89 -8.76 20.59
N GLY A 106 7.93 -8.60 19.68
CA GLY A 106 7.58 -9.61 18.69
C GLY A 106 6.61 -10.68 19.19
N THR A 107 6.30 -11.61 18.29
CA THR A 107 5.30 -12.66 18.48
C THR A 107 5.95 -13.96 18.94
N VAL A 108 5.22 -14.74 19.72
CA VAL A 108 5.51 -16.14 20.05
C VAL A 108 4.30 -17.01 19.74
N GLU A 109 4.56 -18.27 19.41
CA GLU A 109 3.51 -19.24 19.11
C GLU A 109 2.70 -19.57 20.37
N LEU A 110 1.38 -19.71 20.22
CA LEU A 110 0.47 -20.16 21.25
C LEU A 110 0.46 -21.70 21.29
N PRO A 111 0.92 -22.34 22.39
CA PRO A 111 0.91 -23.79 22.51
C PRO A 111 -0.50 -24.36 22.35
N GLY A 112 -0.62 -25.47 21.62
CA GLY A 112 -1.91 -26.13 21.38
C GLY A 112 -2.78 -25.47 20.30
N THR A 113 -2.26 -24.44 19.61
CA THR A 113 -2.89 -23.87 18.42
C THR A 113 -2.19 -24.36 17.15
N ASN A 114 -2.83 -24.19 16.01
CA ASN A 114 -2.21 -24.46 14.72
C ASN A 114 -1.38 -23.25 14.30
N GLY A 115 -0.21 -23.03 14.90
CA GLY A 115 0.71 -21.95 14.54
C GLY A 115 0.11 -20.54 14.64
N GLU A 116 -0.76 -20.31 15.63
CA GLU A 116 -1.24 -18.97 15.97
C GLU A 116 -0.29 -18.33 16.98
N THR A 117 -0.36 -17.01 17.14
CA THR A 117 0.61 -16.28 17.97
C THR A 117 -0.05 -15.38 19.00
N THR A 118 0.67 -15.12 20.09
CA THR A 118 0.46 -13.95 20.95
C THR A 118 1.71 -13.06 20.91
N THR A 119 1.62 -11.84 21.42
CA THR A 119 2.69 -10.85 21.35
C THR A 119 3.29 -10.59 22.72
N GLN A 120 4.62 -10.51 22.79
CA GLN A 120 5.36 -10.28 24.04
C GLN A 120 5.80 -8.83 24.18
N GLY A 121 6.16 -8.45 25.42
CA GLY A 121 6.78 -7.15 25.71
C GLY A 121 6.23 -6.40 26.92
N LEU A 122 5.25 -6.95 27.64
CA LEU A 122 4.64 -6.30 28.81
C LEU A 122 5.64 -6.14 29.97
N ASP A 123 6.55 -7.10 30.13
CA ASP A 123 7.58 -7.06 31.17
C ASP A 123 8.46 -5.81 31.04
N GLY A 124 8.44 -4.98 32.08
CA GLY A 124 9.18 -3.71 32.15
C GLY A 124 8.66 -2.63 31.18
N LEU A 125 7.46 -2.79 30.60
CA LEU A 125 6.94 -1.86 29.59
C LEU A 125 6.76 -0.45 30.15
N ALA A 126 6.26 -0.30 31.39
CA ALA A 126 6.05 1.00 32.01
C ALA A 126 7.35 1.83 32.09
N GLN A 127 8.43 1.20 32.55
CA GLN A 127 9.75 1.84 32.65
C GLN A 127 10.28 2.24 31.26
N ARG A 128 10.11 1.37 30.26
CA ARG A 128 10.48 1.70 28.87
C ARG A 128 9.66 2.87 28.34
N CYS A 129 8.34 2.88 28.55
CA CYS A 129 7.47 3.99 28.13
C CYS A 129 7.91 5.32 28.75
N GLN A 130 8.28 5.35 30.03
CA GLN A 130 8.81 6.55 30.68
C GLN A 130 10.11 7.05 30.02
N GLN A 131 11.03 6.13 29.72
CA GLN A 131 12.28 6.44 29.04
C GLN A 131 12.04 6.96 27.62
N TYR A 132 11.12 6.35 26.87
CA TYR A 132 10.78 6.77 25.51
C TYR A 132 10.06 8.11 25.48
N TYR A 133 9.16 8.37 26.44
CA TYR A 133 8.51 9.66 26.60
C TYR A 133 9.54 10.77 26.85
N ALA A 134 10.51 10.51 27.74
CA ALA A 134 11.63 11.41 28.03
C ALA A 134 12.54 11.62 26.80
N ALA A 135 12.74 10.58 25.99
CA ALA A 135 13.47 10.67 24.72
C ALA A 135 12.70 11.44 23.62
N GLY A 136 11.42 11.77 23.84
CA GLY A 136 10.61 12.59 22.95
C GLY A 136 9.53 11.85 22.16
N ALA A 137 9.34 10.55 22.40
CA ALA A 137 8.20 9.82 21.84
C ALA A 137 6.88 10.33 22.44
N ARG A 138 5.81 10.35 21.64
CA ARG A 138 4.45 10.75 22.08
C ARG A 138 3.36 9.74 21.77
N PHE A 139 3.71 8.70 21.02
CA PHE A 139 2.86 7.55 20.79
C PHE A 139 3.67 6.28 20.72
N ALA A 140 3.01 5.15 20.93
CA ALA A 140 3.60 3.83 20.88
C ALA A 140 2.88 2.97 19.85
N LYS A 141 3.51 1.86 19.44
CA LYS A 141 2.92 0.86 18.57
C LYS A 141 3.16 -0.54 19.12
N TRP A 142 2.12 -1.37 19.10
CA TRP A 142 2.19 -2.78 19.45
C TRP A 142 1.42 -3.61 18.44
N ARG A 143 2.10 -4.54 17.78
CA ARG A 143 1.54 -5.39 16.72
C ARG A 143 1.16 -6.77 17.24
N ALA A 144 -0.13 -7.06 17.27
CA ALA A 144 -0.67 -8.42 17.35
C ALA A 144 -0.90 -9.00 15.95
N VAL A 145 -0.79 -10.32 15.82
CA VAL A 145 -0.91 -11.03 14.54
C VAL A 145 -1.93 -12.15 14.68
N LEU A 146 -2.91 -12.13 13.80
CA LEU A 146 -3.94 -13.15 13.67
C LEU A 146 -3.98 -13.63 12.22
N LYS A 147 -4.36 -14.88 12.00
CA LYS A 147 -4.43 -15.45 10.66
C LYS A 147 -5.81 -15.99 10.36
N ILE A 148 -6.16 -16.03 9.08
CA ILE A 148 -7.39 -16.64 8.59
C ILE A 148 -7.03 -18.04 8.09
N GLY A 149 -7.69 -19.05 8.64
CA GLY A 149 -7.54 -20.43 8.20
C GLY A 149 -8.87 -21.17 8.31
N GLN A 150 -8.80 -22.50 8.27
CA GLN A 150 -9.99 -23.34 8.41
C GLN A 150 -10.59 -23.22 9.82
N THR A 151 -9.72 -23.23 10.83
CA THR A 151 -10.09 -23.13 12.24
C THR A 151 -9.61 -21.83 12.89
N GLU A 152 -8.79 -21.05 12.17
CA GLU A 152 -8.19 -19.80 12.65
C GLU A 152 -8.96 -18.56 12.15
N PRO A 153 -8.98 -17.47 12.95
CA PRO A 153 -8.37 -17.37 14.27
C PRO A 153 -9.22 -18.09 15.33
N SER A 154 -8.56 -18.84 16.20
CA SER A 154 -9.20 -19.50 17.32
C SER A 154 -9.65 -18.49 18.37
N GLN A 155 -10.60 -18.88 19.22
CA GLN A 155 -11.04 -18.02 20.32
C GLN A 155 -9.88 -17.70 21.29
N LEU A 156 -8.95 -18.63 21.48
CA LEU A 156 -7.77 -18.41 22.31
C LEU A 156 -6.89 -17.30 21.71
N ALA A 157 -6.56 -17.39 20.42
CA ALA A 157 -5.74 -16.38 19.76
C ALA A 157 -6.39 -14.99 19.77
N ILE A 158 -7.71 -14.90 19.57
CA ILE A 158 -8.44 -13.63 19.68
C ILE A 158 -8.32 -13.06 21.10
N ASN A 159 -8.60 -13.87 22.12
CA ASN A 159 -8.61 -13.42 23.52
C ASN A 159 -7.21 -12.97 23.99
N GLU A 160 -6.17 -13.77 23.70
CA GLU A 160 -4.79 -13.47 24.11
C GLU A 160 -4.28 -12.17 23.49
N ASN A 161 -4.51 -11.97 22.19
CA ASN A 161 -4.07 -10.76 21.52
C ASN A 161 -4.89 -9.53 21.94
N ALA A 162 -6.22 -9.66 22.09
CA ALA A 162 -7.07 -8.56 22.57
C ALA A 162 -6.66 -8.12 23.99
N ASN A 163 -6.45 -9.07 24.90
CA ASN A 163 -6.03 -8.78 26.27
C ASN A 163 -4.61 -8.18 26.32
N GLY A 164 -3.67 -8.73 25.54
CA GLY A 164 -2.31 -8.21 25.43
C GLY A 164 -2.28 -6.76 24.93
N LEU A 165 -3.07 -6.44 23.89
CA LEU A 165 -3.22 -5.09 23.35
C LEU A 165 -3.85 -4.13 24.38
N ALA A 166 -4.85 -4.57 25.14
CA ALA A 166 -5.48 -3.75 26.16
C ALA A 166 -4.52 -3.41 27.32
N HIS A 167 -3.77 -4.41 27.80
CA HIS A 167 -2.77 -4.21 28.84
C HIS A 167 -1.62 -3.31 28.37
N TYR A 168 -1.17 -3.48 27.13
CA TYR A 168 -0.21 -2.57 26.49
C TYR A 168 -0.73 -1.12 26.46
N ALA A 169 -1.99 -0.95 26.05
CA ALA A 169 -2.58 0.38 25.86
C ALA A 169 -2.69 1.16 27.16
N ILE A 170 -3.17 0.53 28.24
CA ILE A 170 -3.30 1.20 29.54
C ILE A 170 -1.93 1.60 30.11
N ILE A 171 -0.90 0.74 29.99
CA ILE A 171 0.47 1.06 30.41
C ILE A 171 1.01 2.25 29.61
N CYS A 172 0.74 2.33 28.31
CA CYS A 172 1.16 3.49 27.50
C CYS A 172 0.51 4.78 27.98
N GLN A 173 -0.80 4.77 28.23
CA GLN A 173 -1.54 5.95 28.67
C GLN A 173 -1.14 6.42 30.08
N GLU A 174 -0.81 5.51 30.99
CA GLU A 174 -0.22 5.84 32.30
C GLU A 174 1.09 6.62 32.16
N ASN A 175 1.84 6.36 31.09
CA ASN A 175 3.18 6.88 30.86
C ASN A 175 3.25 7.90 29.72
N GLY A 176 2.11 8.47 29.30
CA GLY A 176 2.03 9.63 28.39
C GLY A 176 2.21 9.32 26.90
N LEU A 177 2.10 8.06 26.50
CA LEU A 177 2.17 7.65 25.10
C LEU A 177 0.79 7.25 24.59
N VAL A 178 0.35 7.83 23.48
CA VAL A 178 -0.85 7.38 22.76
C VAL A 178 -0.61 5.96 22.22
N PRO A 179 -1.39 4.94 22.60
CA PRO A 179 -1.22 3.60 22.06
C PRO A 179 -1.87 3.46 20.69
N ILE A 180 -1.08 3.04 19.70
CA ILE A 180 -1.59 2.47 18.45
C ILE A 180 -1.84 0.98 18.68
N VAL A 181 -3.11 0.62 18.70
CA VAL A 181 -3.61 -0.76 18.83
C VAL A 181 -3.61 -1.39 17.43
N GLU A 182 -2.71 -2.36 17.17
CA GLU A 182 -2.54 -2.99 15.86
C GLU A 182 -2.89 -4.49 15.91
N PRO A 183 -4.18 -4.88 15.79
CA PRO A 183 -4.61 -6.26 15.61
C PRO A 183 -4.59 -6.62 14.12
N GLU A 184 -3.43 -6.99 13.59
CA GLU A 184 -3.30 -7.33 12.17
C GLU A 184 -3.86 -8.72 11.88
N VAL A 185 -4.96 -8.78 11.14
CA VAL A 185 -5.40 -10.00 10.47
C VAL A 185 -4.61 -10.12 9.16
N LEU A 186 -3.83 -11.19 9.05
CA LEU A 186 -2.98 -11.46 7.89
C LEU A 186 -3.81 -11.74 6.64
N ILE A 187 -3.27 -11.29 5.50
CA ILE A 187 -3.86 -11.50 4.17
C ILE A 187 -3.61 -12.91 3.63
N ASP A 188 -2.74 -13.72 4.25
CA ASP A 188 -2.33 -15.01 3.72
C ASP A 188 -3.51 -15.98 3.50
N GLY A 189 -3.50 -16.69 2.37
CA GLY A 189 -4.49 -17.71 2.00
C GLY A 189 -5.42 -17.30 0.85
N SER A 190 -6.42 -18.15 0.59
CA SER A 190 -7.35 -18.07 -0.55
C SER A 190 -8.78 -17.67 -0.17
N HIS A 191 -8.95 -17.07 1.01
CA HIS A 191 -10.25 -16.65 1.52
C HIS A 191 -10.83 -15.46 0.73
N ASP A 192 -12.15 -15.38 0.67
CA ASP A 192 -12.87 -14.25 0.07
C ASP A 192 -12.89 -13.03 1.01
N ILE A 193 -13.39 -11.90 0.49
CA ILE A 193 -13.44 -10.65 1.24
C ILE A 193 -14.47 -10.70 2.37
N GLU A 194 -15.54 -11.49 2.21
CA GLU A 194 -16.56 -11.77 3.21
C GLU A 194 -15.95 -12.43 4.44
N ARG A 195 -15.10 -13.45 4.24
CA ARG A 195 -14.40 -14.12 5.32
C ARG A 195 -13.43 -13.18 6.03
N CYS A 196 -12.70 -12.36 5.29
CA CYS A 196 -11.85 -11.33 5.90
C CYS A 196 -12.67 -10.36 6.76
N ALA A 197 -13.86 -9.96 6.28
CA ALA A 197 -14.75 -9.06 7.00
C ALA A 197 -15.29 -9.68 8.30
N ASP A 198 -15.75 -10.92 8.25
CA ASP A 198 -16.25 -11.68 9.42
C ASP A 198 -15.16 -11.81 10.50
N VAL A 199 -13.94 -12.20 10.09
CA VAL A 199 -12.82 -12.33 11.02
C VAL A 199 -12.43 -10.98 11.60
N THR A 200 -12.30 -9.95 10.76
CA THR A 200 -11.93 -8.59 11.22
C THR A 200 -12.99 -8.04 12.19
N ASP A 201 -14.28 -8.26 11.92
CA ASP A 201 -15.37 -7.84 12.80
C ASP A 201 -15.26 -8.47 14.20
N ARG A 202 -15.10 -9.80 14.25
CA ARG A 202 -14.93 -10.54 15.52
C ARG A 202 -13.70 -10.10 16.29
N VAL A 203 -12.58 -9.89 15.62
CA VAL A 203 -11.31 -9.46 16.24
C VAL A 203 -11.42 -8.05 16.81
N LEU A 204 -11.98 -7.11 16.06
CA LEU A 204 -12.13 -5.73 16.52
C LEU A 204 -13.12 -5.63 17.68
N ALA A 205 -14.24 -6.36 17.63
CA ALA A 205 -15.19 -6.42 18.74
C ALA A 205 -14.53 -6.90 20.04
N ALA A 206 -13.72 -7.97 19.97
CA ALA A 206 -12.97 -8.47 21.11
C ALA A 206 -11.93 -7.45 21.62
N CYS A 207 -11.22 -6.77 20.71
CA CYS A 207 -10.25 -5.74 21.08
C CYS A 207 -10.91 -4.59 21.84
N TYR A 208 -12.03 -4.03 21.34
CA TYR A 208 -12.69 -2.92 22.02
C TYR A 208 -13.35 -3.32 23.33
N LYS A 209 -13.84 -4.56 23.44
CA LYS A 209 -14.29 -5.10 24.73
C LYS A 209 -13.13 -5.15 25.74
N ALA A 210 -11.98 -5.68 25.34
CA ALA A 210 -10.80 -5.75 26.20
C ALA A 210 -10.27 -4.36 26.59
N LEU A 211 -10.21 -3.41 25.63
CA LEU A 211 -9.82 -2.02 25.91
C LEU A 211 -10.74 -1.38 26.95
N ASN A 212 -12.04 -1.64 26.88
CA ASN A 212 -13.01 -1.14 27.87
C ASN A 212 -12.81 -1.78 29.25
N ASP A 213 -12.59 -3.10 29.30
CA ASP A 213 -12.33 -3.84 30.55
C ASP A 213 -11.06 -3.35 31.27
N HIS A 214 -10.05 -2.92 30.50
CA HIS A 214 -8.81 -2.32 31.01
C HIS A 214 -8.90 -0.80 31.21
N HIS A 215 -10.08 -0.21 31.04
CA HIS A 215 -10.34 1.21 31.28
C HIS A 215 -9.50 2.17 30.40
N VAL A 216 -9.16 1.74 29.18
CA VAL A 216 -8.41 2.54 28.23
C VAL A 216 -9.25 3.73 27.75
N LEU A 217 -8.64 4.92 27.74
CA LEU A 217 -9.22 6.14 27.18
C LEU A 217 -9.20 6.07 25.65
N LEU A 218 -10.36 5.89 25.01
CA LEU A 218 -10.42 5.68 23.55
C LEU A 218 -10.05 6.95 22.77
N GLU A 219 -10.40 8.12 23.28
CA GLU A 219 -10.07 9.45 22.73
C GLU A 219 -8.56 9.68 22.66
N GLY A 220 -7.80 9.04 23.56
CA GLY A 220 -6.35 9.06 23.62
C GLY A 220 -5.70 7.81 23.05
N SER A 221 -6.35 7.13 22.10
CA SER A 221 -5.87 5.91 21.43
C SER A 221 -6.00 6.01 19.90
N LEU A 222 -5.38 5.08 19.18
CA LEU A 222 -5.49 4.96 17.72
C LEU A 222 -5.65 3.49 17.33
N LEU A 223 -6.38 3.21 16.25
CA LEU A 223 -6.51 1.87 15.71
C LEU A 223 -5.68 1.73 14.42
N LYS A 224 -4.88 0.68 14.32
CA LYS A 224 -4.14 0.30 13.10
C LYS A 224 -4.58 -1.10 12.65
N PRO A 225 -5.72 -1.21 11.95
CA PRO A 225 -6.21 -2.50 11.48
C PRO A 225 -5.68 -2.78 10.08
N ASN A 226 -5.80 -4.03 9.65
CA ASN A 226 -5.80 -4.37 8.23
C ASN A 226 -7.00 -3.71 7.51
N MET A 227 -6.85 -3.42 6.22
CA MET A 227 -8.01 -3.25 5.35
C MET A 227 -8.68 -4.61 5.16
N VAL A 228 -9.97 -4.61 4.87
CA VAL A 228 -10.72 -5.84 4.57
C VAL A 228 -10.55 -6.14 3.07
N THR A 229 -9.74 -7.16 2.76
CA THR A 229 -9.39 -7.56 1.39
C THR A 229 -9.56 -9.07 1.20
N PRO A 230 -9.71 -9.56 -0.03
CA PRO A 230 -9.50 -10.98 -0.31
C PRO A 230 -8.10 -11.44 0.13
N GLY A 231 -7.95 -12.74 0.34
CA GLY A 231 -6.68 -13.36 0.65
C GLY A 231 -5.66 -13.20 -0.48
N SER A 232 -4.38 -13.34 -0.17
CA SER A 232 -3.27 -13.09 -1.11
C SER A 232 -3.25 -14.06 -2.30
N GLU A 233 -3.90 -15.21 -2.18
CA GLU A 233 -4.05 -16.23 -3.22
C GLU A 233 -5.40 -16.14 -3.95
N ALA A 234 -6.29 -15.25 -3.50
CA ALA A 234 -7.59 -15.01 -4.13
C ALA A 234 -7.52 -13.91 -5.20
N GLU A 235 -8.60 -13.77 -5.98
CA GLU A 235 -8.73 -12.65 -6.91
C GLU A 235 -8.83 -11.33 -6.15
N LYS A 236 -8.12 -10.30 -6.61
CA LYS A 236 -8.14 -8.97 -5.99
C LYS A 236 -9.50 -8.32 -6.17
N ALA A 237 -10.01 -7.71 -5.10
CA ALA A 237 -11.20 -6.87 -5.15
C ALA A 237 -10.85 -5.46 -5.64
N PRO A 238 -11.77 -4.78 -6.36
CA PRO A 238 -11.59 -3.38 -6.71
C PRO A 238 -11.62 -2.47 -5.46
N PRO A 239 -10.99 -1.29 -5.49
CA PRO A 239 -10.90 -0.39 -4.34
C PRO A 239 -12.23 -0.02 -3.71
N GLU A 240 -13.28 0.14 -4.51
CA GLU A 240 -14.62 0.48 -4.05
C GLU A 240 -15.23 -0.63 -3.18
N VAL A 241 -14.98 -1.90 -3.54
CA VAL A 241 -15.44 -3.06 -2.78
C VAL A 241 -14.62 -3.20 -1.49
N VAL A 242 -13.29 -3.04 -1.55
CA VAL A 242 -12.44 -2.98 -0.35
C VAL A 242 -12.92 -1.89 0.60
N ALA A 243 -13.26 -0.71 0.06
CA ALA A 243 -13.75 0.41 0.84
C ALA A 243 -15.09 0.13 1.53
N GLU A 244 -16.06 -0.44 0.82
CA GLU A 244 -17.36 -0.78 1.39
C GLU A 244 -17.22 -1.77 2.55
N TYR A 245 -16.51 -2.87 2.33
CA TYR A 245 -16.33 -3.90 3.35
C TYR A 245 -15.55 -3.36 4.55
N THR A 246 -14.47 -2.62 4.32
CA THR A 246 -13.65 -2.07 5.40
C THR A 246 -14.43 -1.07 6.25
N VAL A 247 -15.07 -0.07 5.62
CA VAL A 247 -15.81 0.96 6.36
C VAL A 247 -17.01 0.36 7.10
N ARG A 248 -17.72 -0.59 6.50
CA ARG A 248 -18.83 -1.31 7.16
C ARG A 248 -18.37 -2.09 8.39
N THR A 249 -17.26 -2.82 8.30
CA THR A 249 -16.71 -3.56 9.44
C THR A 249 -16.29 -2.64 10.58
N LEU A 250 -15.68 -1.48 10.26
CA LEU A 250 -15.35 -0.47 11.27
C LEU A 250 -16.60 0.11 11.93
N GLN A 251 -17.64 0.44 11.15
CA GLN A 251 -18.92 0.94 11.66
C GLN A 251 -19.62 0.00 12.64
N ARG A 252 -19.40 -1.31 12.51
CA ARG A 252 -19.99 -2.33 13.38
C ARG A 252 -19.26 -2.50 14.72
N THR A 253 -18.01 -2.08 14.81
CA THR A 253 -17.11 -2.54 15.89
C THR A 253 -16.35 -1.41 16.60
N VAL A 254 -16.03 -0.33 15.90
CA VAL A 254 -15.21 0.76 16.45
C VAL A 254 -16.13 1.79 17.13
N PRO A 255 -15.86 2.20 18.38
CA PRO A 255 -16.59 3.31 18.99
C PRO A 255 -16.19 4.66 18.40
N ALA A 256 -17.14 5.58 18.26
CA ALA A 256 -16.92 6.93 17.72
C ALA A 256 -15.91 7.80 18.52
N ALA A 257 -15.62 7.42 19.77
CA ALA A 257 -14.68 8.12 20.64
C ALA A 257 -13.21 8.00 20.18
N VAL A 258 -12.88 6.96 19.40
CA VAL A 258 -11.56 6.87 18.76
C VAL A 258 -11.40 8.07 17.83
N PRO A 259 -10.25 8.75 17.73
CA PRO A 259 -10.10 9.90 16.83
C PRO A 259 -9.75 9.49 15.39
N ALA A 260 -8.92 8.46 15.21
CA ALA A 260 -8.45 8.05 13.90
C ALA A 260 -8.13 6.56 13.77
N VAL A 261 -8.34 6.06 12.55
CA VAL A 261 -7.95 4.73 12.08
C VAL A 261 -6.81 4.90 11.08
N VAL A 262 -5.64 4.39 11.44
CA VAL A 262 -4.36 4.56 10.73
C VAL A 262 -3.95 3.25 10.05
N PHE A 263 -4.56 2.90 8.92
CA PHE A 263 -4.43 1.56 8.31
C PHE A 263 -2.99 1.10 8.08
N LEU A 264 -2.71 -0.18 8.36
CA LEU A 264 -1.52 -0.84 7.84
C LEU A 264 -1.71 -1.16 6.35
N SER A 265 -0.61 -1.18 5.58
CA SER A 265 -0.66 -1.58 4.17
C SER A 265 -0.68 -3.09 3.97
N GLY A 266 -0.27 -3.87 4.99
CA GLY A 266 -0.20 -5.32 4.90
C GLY A 266 0.65 -5.73 3.70
N GLY A 267 0.17 -6.68 2.89
CA GLY A 267 0.80 -7.15 1.66
C GLY A 267 0.58 -6.29 0.41
N GLN A 268 -0.15 -5.17 0.51
CA GLN A 268 -0.54 -4.37 -0.65
C GLN A 268 0.65 -3.65 -1.30
N GLY A 269 0.55 -3.43 -2.62
CA GLY A 269 1.47 -2.55 -3.35
C GLY A 269 1.27 -1.07 -2.97
N GLU A 270 2.26 -0.21 -3.27
CA GLU A 270 2.19 1.23 -2.94
C GLU A 270 0.97 1.93 -3.56
N GLU A 271 0.66 1.62 -4.81
CA GLU A 271 -0.49 2.22 -5.52
C GLU A 271 -1.82 1.67 -5.02
N GLU A 272 -1.89 0.36 -4.83
CA GLU A 272 -3.07 -0.33 -4.30
C GLU A 272 -3.47 0.21 -2.92
N ALA A 273 -2.51 0.37 -2.01
CA ALA A 273 -2.76 0.93 -0.69
C ALA A 273 -3.31 2.38 -0.76
N SER A 274 -2.78 3.19 -1.69
CA SER A 274 -3.22 4.57 -1.91
C SER A 274 -4.65 4.62 -2.50
N LEU A 275 -4.95 3.75 -3.48
CA LEU A 275 -6.25 3.66 -4.13
C LEU A 275 -7.34 3.17 -3.16
N ASN A 276 -7.05 2.14 -2.36
CA ASN A 276 -7.97 1.61 -1.36
C ASN A 276 -8.29 2.66 -0.28
N LEU A 277 -7.27 3.35 0.24
CA LEU A 277 -7.46 4.44 1.19
C LEU A 277 -8.30 5.59 0.61
N ASN A 278 -8.03 5.95 -0.64
CA ASN A 278 -8.77 6.98 -1.36
C ASN A 278 -10.25 6.60 -1.55
N ALA A 279 -10.53 5.35 -1.92
CA ALA A 279 -11.89 4.85 -2.09
C ALA A 279 -12.67 4.89 -0.76
N MET A 280 -12.04 4.52 0.36
CA MET A 280 -12.65 4.65 1.71
C MET A 280 -13.03 6.09 2.05
N ASN A 281 -12.15 7.05 1.72
CA ASN A 281 -12.42 8.46 2.00
C ASN A 281 -13.48 9.05 1.06
N LYS A 282 -13.58 8.58 -0.20
CA LYS A 282 -14.65 8.94 -1.15
C LYS A 282 -16.01 8.34 -0.82
N LEU A 283 -16.05 7.19 -0.14
CA LEU A 283 -17.29 6.48 0.14
C LEU A 283 -18.29 7.36 0.91
N ASN A 284 -19.49 7.54 0.37
CA ASN A 284 -20.53 8.31 1.05
C ASN A 284 -21.18 7.48 2.17
N ALA A 285 -20.56 7.50 3.34
CA ALA A 285 -21.00 6.76 4.53
C ALA A 285 -20.60 7.52 5.81
N LYS A 286 -21.28 7.23 6.93
CA LYS A 286 -20.92 7.79 8.24
C LYS A 286 -19.55 7.27 8.67
N LYS A 287 -18.58 8.16 8.83
CA LYS A 287 -17.23 7.86 9.27
C LYS A 287 -16.88 8.81 10.42
N PRO A 288 -17.21 8.47 11.68
CA PRO A 288 -16.96 9.35 12.82
C PRO A 288 -15.48 9.44 13.21
N TRP A 289 -14.59 8.77 12.48
CA TRP A 289 -13.14 8.76 12.64
C TRP A 289 -12.46 9.34 11.40
N THR A 290 -11.26 9.91 11.56
CA THR A 290 -10.38 10.10 10.41
C THR A 290 -9.89 8.74 9.91
N LEU A 291 -10.00 8.48 8.59
CA LEU A 291 -9.39 7.32 7.94
C LEU A 291 -8.10 7.73 7.24
N THR A 292 -6.97 7.28 7.76
CA THR A 292 -5.63 7.63 7.25
C THR A 292 -4.71 6.40 7.24
N PHE A 293 -3.41 6.58 7.00
CA PHE A 293 -2.42 5.54 6.82
C PHE A 293 -1.41 5.47 7.98
N SER A 294 -0.93 4.27 8.26
CA SER A 294 0.33 3.98 8.96
C SER A 294 1.13 2.97 8.14
N PHE A 295 1.85 3.48 7.15
CA PHE A 295 2.45 2.66 6.10
C PHE A 295 3.97 2.55 6.25
N GLY A 296 4.45 1.31 6.18
CA GLY A 296 5.88 1.00 6.07
C GLY A 296 6.25 0.76 4.62
N ARG A 297 6.07 -0.48 4.15
CA ARG A 297 6.36 -0.89 2.76
C ARG A 297 5.72 0.03 1.72
N ALA A 298 4.43 0.35 1.87
CA ALA A 298 3.69 1.16 0.90
C ALA A 298 4.16 2.63 0.76
N LEU A 299 5.01 3.12 1.67
CA LEU A 299 5.68 4.42 1.55
C LEU A 299 7.16 4.32 1.17
N GLN A 300 7.81 3.20 1.48
CA GLN A 300 9.27 3.10 1.40
C GLN A 300 9.78 2.30 0.21
N GLN A 301 8.97 1.44 -0.42
CA GLN A 301 9.47 0.44 -1.37
C GLN A 301 10.13 1.09 -2.60
N SER A 302 9.50 2.08 -3.23
CA SER A 302 10.06 2.78 -4.38
C SER A 302 11.27 3.63 -4.01
N ALA A 303 11.26 4.26 -2.83
CA ALA A 303 12.39 5.02 -2.32
C ALA A 303 13.62 4.12 -2.09
N LEU A 304 13.42 2.95 -1.49
CA LEU A 304 14.47 1.97 -1.22
C LEU A 304 15.08 1.44 -2.53
N LYS A 305 14.24 1.06 -3.50
CA LYS A 305 14.68 0.62 -4.83
C LYS A 305 15.43 1.72 -5.58
N ALA A 306 15.00 2.97 -5.46
CA ALA A 306 15.66 4.10 -6.10
C ALA A 306 17.00 4.46 -5.44
N TRP A 307 17.15 4.20 -4.14
CA TRP A 307 18.35 4.52 -3.37
C TRP A 307 19.50 3.56 -3.65
N GLU A 308 19.24 2.24 -3.63
CA GLU A 308 20.27 1.19 -3.79
C GLU A 308 21.46 1.28 -2.81
N GLY A 309 21.32 2.02 -1.70
CA GLY A 309 22.43 2.27 -0.77
C GLY A 309 23.45 3.28 -1.25
N LYS A 310 23.21 3.97 -2.37
CA LYS A 310 24.17 4.85 -3.04
C LYS A 310 23.90 6.32 -2.76
N GLU A 311 24.93 7.10 -2.46
CA GLU A 311 24.80 8.51 -2.11
C GLU A 311 24.32 9.36 -3.29
N GLU A 312 24.81 9.06 -4.50
CA GLU A 312 24.41 9.71 -5.75
C GLU A 312 22.90 9.57 -6.05
N ASN A 313 22.26 8.54 -5.49
CA ASN A 313 20.85 8.23 -5.69
C ASN A 313 19.90 8.89 -4.66
N VAL A 314 20.43 9.57 -3.64
CA VAL A 314 19.62 10.14 -2.55
C VAL A 314 18.53 11.07 -3.08
N LYS A 315 18.84 11.94 -4.06
CA LYS A 315 17.85 12.86 -4.65
C LYS A 315 16.69 12.11 -5.30
N LYS A 316 16.98 11.05 -6.06
CA LYS A 316 15.98 10.21 -6.74
C LYS A 316 15.09 9.47 -5.74
N ALA A 317 15.70 8.90 -4.71
CA ALA A 317 14.98 8.19 -3.65
C ALA A 317 14.07 9.13 -2.84
N ARG A 318 14.54 10.33 -2.50
CA ARG A 318 13.74 11.37 -1.84
C ARG A 318 12.55 11.80 -2.68
N ALA A 319 12.72 11.96 -3.99
CA ALA A 319 11.61 12.27 -4.89
C ALA A 319 10.56 11.16 -4.93
N ALA A 320 10.98 9.89 -4.98
CA ALA A 320 10.07 8.74 -4.93
C ALA A 320 9.32 8.66 -3.59
N PHE A 321 10.01 8.89 -2.47
CA PHE A 321 9.39 8.94 -1.14
C PHE A 321 8.34 10.06 -1.05
N LEU A 322 8.70 11.28 -1.46
CA LEU A 322 7.79 12.42 -1.46
C LEU A 322 6.54 12.19 -2.31
N ALA A 323 6.70 11.55 -3.48
CA ALA A 323 5.57 11.20 -4.34
C ALA A 323 4.58 10.26 -3.64
N ARG A 324 5.05 9.35 -2.79
CA ARG A 324 4.19 8.47 -1.97
C ARG A 324 3.61 9.17 -0.75
N CYS A 325 4.33 10.07 -0.10
CA CYS A 325 3.76 10.93 0.93
C CYS A 325 2.60 11.78 0.40
N ARG A 326 2.76 12.41 -0.78
CA ARG A 326 1.72 13.21 -1.43
C ARG A 326 0.50 12.39 -1.82
N ALA A 327 0.72 11.26 -2.49
CA ALA A 327 -0.38 10.40 -2.92
C ALA A 327 -1.23 9.91 -1.75
N ASN A 328 -0.59 9.48 -0.65
CA ASN A 328 -1.33 9.02 0.52
C ASN A 328 -1.99 10.18 1.28
N SER A 329 -1.36 11.36 1.31
CA SER A 329 -1.96 12.60 1.82
C SER A 329 -3.26 12.94 1.07
N GLU A 330 -3.24 12.93 -0.26
CA GLU A 330 -4.42 13.11 -1.11
C GLU A 330 -5.46 11.99 -0.93
N ALA A 331 -5.02 10.76 -0.71
CA ALA A 331 -5.90 9.62 -0.46
C ALA A 331 -6.69 9.78 0.85
N THR A 332 -6.11 10.40 1.89
CA THR A 332 -6.87 10.73 3.12
C THR A 332 -8.01 11.72 2.87
N LEU A 333 -7.90 12.53 1.82
CA LEU A 333 -8.90 13.54 1.45
C LEU A 333 -9.88 13.03 0.38
N GLY A 334 -9.71 11.79 -0.09
CA GLY A 334 -10.51 11.26 -1.20
C GLY A 334 -10.24 11.98 -2.53
N THR A 335 -9.09 12.64 -2.68
CA THR A 335 -8.75 13.43 -3.88
C THR A 335 -7.68 12.79 -4.75
N TYR A 336 -7.09 11.66 -4.32
CA TYR A 336 -6.07 10.97 -5.11
C TYR A 336 -6.67 10.45 -6.42
N ARG A 337 -6.01 10.74 -7.54
CA ARG A 337 -6.47 10.40 -8.90
C ARG A 337 -5.69 9.24 -9.54
N GLY A 338 -4.84 8.59 -8.77
CA GLY A 338 -3.85 7.64 -9.29
C GLY A 338 -2.61 8.36 -9.79
N ALA A 339 -1.50 7.63 -9.88
CA ALA A 339 -0.34 8.14 -10.60
C ALA A 339 -0.76 8.36 -12.06
N ALA A 340 -0.63 9.58 -12.58
CA ALA A 340 -0.78 9.82 -14.02
C ALA A 340 0.12 8.81 -14.73
N VAL A 341 -0.44 8.05 -15.67
CA VAL A 341 0.33 7.21 -16.58
C VAL A 341 1.17 8.15 -17.44
N GLY A 342 2.31 8.60 -16.92
CA GLY A 342 3.18 9.53 -17.62
C GLY A 342 3.77 8.84 -18.85
N ASP A 343 3.29 9.24 -20.04
CA ASP A 343 3.84 9.25 -21.41
C ASP A 343 4.81 8.16 -21.91
N SER A 344 5.15 7.13 -21.13
CA SER A 344 6.12 6.08 -21.45
C SER A 344 5.50 4.68 -21.48
N ALA A 345 4.32 4.51 -20.86
CA ALA A 345 3.64 3.22 -20.80
C ALA A 345 2.63 3.01 -21.94
N LEU A 346 2.10 4.09 -22.54
CA LEU A 346 1.13 3.98 -23.64
C LEU A 346 1.76 3.44 -24.92
N GLU A 347 3.03 3.74 -25.22
CA GLU A 347 3.72 3.19 -26.40
C GLU A 347 3.96 1.67 -26.28
N SER A 348 4.31 1.17 -25.08
CA SER A 348 4.59 -0.26 -24.88
C SER A 348 3.34 -1.13 -24.80
N LEU A 349 2.23 -0.63 -24.23
CA LEU A 349 0.98 -1.40 -24.11
C LEU A 349 0.23 -1.51 -25.44
N HIS A 350 0.27 -0.48 -26.28
CA HIS A 350 -0.29 -0.55 -27.63
C HIS A 350 0.49 -1.53 -28.53
N LEU A 351 1.83 -1.56 -28.44
CA LEU A 351 2.63 -2.53 -29.19
C LEU A 351 2.41 -3.98 -28.72
N LEU A 352 2.34 -4.22 -27.41
CA LEU A 352 2.18 -5.58 -26.86
C LEU A 352 0.78 -6.16 -27.08
N SER A 353 -0.27 -5.33 -27.00
CA SER A 353 -1.64 -5.76 -27.31
C SER A 353 -1.82 -6.05 -28.81
N PHE A 354 -1.22 -5.23 -29.68
CA PHE A 354 -1.26 -5.45 -31.13
C PHE A 354 -0.51 -6.73 -31.56
N ILE A 355 0.65 -7.03 -30.95
CA ILE A 355 1.42 -8.25 -31.22
C ILE A 355 0.70 -9.51 -30.70
N LYS A 356 0.04 -9.44 -29.54
CA LYS A 356 -0.76 -10.57 -29.01
C LYS A 356 -1.97 -10.87 -29.89
N SER A 357 -2.73 -9.85 -30.30
CA SER A 357 -3.89 -10.05 -31.19
C SER A 357 -3.49 -10.61 -32.55
N ARG A 358 -2.37 -10.17 -33.14
CA ARG A 358 -1.88 -10.71 -34.42
C ARG A 358 -1.44 -12.18 -34.34
N LYS A 359 -0.81 -12.59 -33.23
CA LYS A 359 -0.40 -13.99 -33.01
C LYS A 359 -1.59 -14.93 -32.81
N VAL A 360 -2.64 -14.48 -32.10
CA VAL A 360 -3.87 -15.26 -31.91
C VAL A 360 -4.62 -15.40 -33.24
N TYR A 361 -4.71 -14.32 -34.02
CA TYR A 361 -5.38 -14.32 -35.32
C TYR A 361 -4.67 -15.21 -36.37
N MET A 362 -3.33 -15.16 -36.42
CA MET A 362 -2.54 -16.05 -37.31
C MET A 362 -2.62 -17.52 -36.91
N ARG A 363 -2.76 -17.82 -35.61
CA ARG A 363 -2.90 -19.20 -35.11
C ARG A 363 -4.27 -19.80 -35.46
N MET A 364 -5.34 -19.01 -35.33
CA MET A 364 -6.69 -19.41 -35.76
C MET A 364 -6.77 -19.68 -37.28
N ILE A 365 -6.12 -18.84 -38.10
CA ILE A 365 -6.09 -19.04 -39.56
C ILE A 365 -5.31 -20.30 -39.94
N SER A 366 -4.19 -20.57 -39.26
CA SER A 366 -3.38 -21.77 -39.49
C SER A 366 -4.15 -23.06 -39.15
N GLU A 367 -4.83 -23.08 -38.00
CA GLU A 367 -5.62 -24.24 -37.54
C GLU A 367 -6.85 -24.48 -38.44
N TYR A 368 -7.49 -23.41 -38.93
CA TYR A 368 -8.60 -23.52 -39.88
C TYR A 368 -8.15 -24.02 -41.27
N CYS A 369 -6.97 -23.60 -41.75
CA CYS A 369 -6.40 -24.07 -43.01
C CYS A 369 -5.90 -25.53 -42.95
N LEU A 370 -5.46 -26.00 -41.79
CA LEU A 370 -5.05 -27.40 -41.57
C LEU A 370 -6.25 -28.35 -41.49
N ALA A 371 -7.40 -27.89 -40.97
CA ALA A 371 -8.61 -28.70 -40.84
C ALA A 371 -9.29 -29.05 -42.19
N LYS A 372 -9.00 -28.34 -43.29
CA LYS A 372 -9.66 -28.55 -44.60
C LYS A 372 -8.88 -29.37 -45.64
N ARG A 373 -7.80 -30.06 -45.26
CA ARG A 373 -7.09 -30.95 -46.22
C ARG A 373 -7.49 -32.42 -46.07
N ARG A 374 -8.42 -32.89 -46.92
CA ARG A 374 -8.46 -34.27 -47.43
C ARG A 374 -8.95 -34.30 -48.89
N PRO A 375 -8.55 -35.33 -49.68
CA PRO A 375 -8.37 -35.22 -51.12
C PRO A 375 -9.57 -35.76 -51.92
N HIS A 376 -9.98 -35.09 -53.00
CA HIS A 376 -10.30 -35.75 -54.27
C HIS A 376 -10.61 -34.79 -55.42
N ARG A 377 -10.28 -35.30 -56.62
CA ARG A 377 -10.49 -34.84 -58.00
C ARG A 377 -11.89 -34.29 -58.30
N MET A 378 -11.97 -33.17 -59.00
CA MET A 378 -12.46 -33.00 -60.39
C MET A 378 -12.74 -31.51 -60.66
N GLY A 379 -12.49 -31.08 -61.90
CA GLY A 379 -12.36 -29.67 -62.25
C GLY A 379 -13.63 -28.83 -62.12
N CYS A 380 -13.44 -27.55 -61.82
CA CYS A 380 -14.35 -26.49 -62.25
C CYS A 380 -13.60 -25.14 -62.25
N THR A 381 -13.85 -24.36 -63.29
CA THR A 381 -13.16 -23.13 -63.70
C THR A 381 -13.58 -21.88 -62.92
N ARG A 382 -12.74 -20.85 -62.98
CA ARG A 382 -12.90 -19.47 -62.45
C ARG A 382 -14.36 -18.96 -62.41
N SER A 383 -14.96 -18.94 -61.23
CA SER A 383 -15.72 -17.84 -60.62
C SER A 383 -16.33 -18.35 -59.30
N LYS A 384 -16.55 -17.48 -58.31
CA LYS A 384 -17.03 -17.75 -56.93
C LYS A 384 -15.94 -18.07 -55.90
N ALA A 385 -15.22 -17.03 -55.53
CA ALA A 385 -14.50 -16.94 -54.25
C ALA A 385 -14.86 -15.63 -53.52
N SER A 386 -16.13 -15.21 -53.60
CA SER A 386 -16.64 -13.97 -53.00
C SER A 386 -17.76 -14.16 -51.97
N ASP A 387 -18.32 -15.37 -51.80
CA ASP A 387 -19.51 -15.56 -50.94
C ASP A 387 -19.27 -16.35 -49.64
N CYS A 388 -18.00 -16.59 -49.25
CA CYS A 388 -17.71 -17.39 -48.04
C CYS A 388 -17.18 -16.57 -46.84
N CYS A 389 -17.06 -15.24 -46.94
CA CYS A 389 -16.52 -14.40 -45.87
C CYS A 389 -17.56 -13.57 -45.09
N LEU A 390 -18.86 -13.66 -45.40
CA LEU A 390 -19.87 -12.76 -44.84
C LEU A 390 -20.65 -13.28 -43.62
N HIS A 391 -20.25 -14.39 -43.00
CA HIS A 391 -21.02 -14.99 -41.89
C HIS A 391 -20.37 -14.98 -40.50
N VAL A 392 -19.31 -14.20 -40.27
CA VAL A 392 -18.60 -14.16 -38.95
C VAL A 392 -18.62 -12.78 -38.28
N PHE A 393 -19.21 -11.75 -38.89
CA PHE A 393 -19.26 -10.41 -38.28
C PHE A 393 -20.67 -10.05 -37.80
N SER A 394 -21.09 -10.56 -36.64
CA SER A 394 -22.28 -10.04 -35.93
C SER A 394 -22.19 -9.99 -34.41
N PHE A 395 -21.01 -10.20 -33.80
CA PHE A 395 -20.82 -9.98 -32.38
C PHE A 395 -19.63 -9.04 -32.18
N LEU A 396 -19.92 -7.75 -31.95
CA LEU A 396 -19.21 -6.77 -31.09
C LEU A 396 -19.82 -5.36 -31.32
N LYS A 397 -20.08 -4.62 -30.25
CA LYS A 397 -20.79 -3.31 -30.19
C LYS A 397 -19.90 -2.11 -30.65
N PRO A 398 -20.49 -0.93 -30.95
CA PRO A 398 -19.92 0.08 -31.86
C PRO A 398 -19.09 1.17 -31.17
N LEU A 399 -17.86 0.86 -30.75
CA LEU A 399 -16.87 1.87 -30.32
C LEU A 399 -15.60 1.89 -31.19
N ASP A 400 -15.41 0.89 -32.06
CA ASP A 400 -14.21 0.76 -32.91
C ASP A 400 -14.33 1.40 -34.30
N TRP A 401 -15.51 1.91 -34.68
CA TRP A 401 -15.71 2.49 -36.02
C TRP A 401 -15.12 3.90 -36.15
N ALA A 402 -15.25 4.73 -35.11
CA ALA A 402 -14.78 6.12 -35.15
C ALA A 402 -13.25 6.25 -35.18
N MET A 403 -12.53 5.27 -34.63
CA MET A 403 -11.06 5.30 -34.56
C MET A 403 -10.40 4.74 -35.83
N ASN A 404 -11.07 3.81 -36.53
CA ASN A 404 -10.56 3.26 -37.80
C ASN A 404 -10.72 4.23 -38.98
N CYS A 405 -11.77 5.06 -39.02
CA CYS A 405 -11.90 6.07 -40.06
C CYS A 405 -10.84 7.18 -39.98
N ALA A 406 -10.34 7.51 -38.77
CA ALA A 406 -9.29 8.52 -38.60
C ALA A 406 -7.89 8.02 -39.03
N LEU A 407 -7.68 6.70 -39.09
CA LEU A 407 -6.40 6.10 -39.47
C LEU A 407 -6.29 5.87 -40.99
N GLU A 408 -7.39 5.55 -41.69
CA GLU A 408 -7.38 5.38 -43.15
C GLU A 408 -7.09 6.69 -43.92
N GLU A 409 -7.45 7.87 -43.39
CA GLU A 409 -7.07 9.16 -44.00
C GLU A 409 -5.57 9.47 -43.90
N SER A 410 -4.88 8.90 -42.91
CA SER A 410 -3.45 9.12 -42.71
C SER A 410 -2.58 8.19 -43.57
N GLU A 411 -3.01 6.95 -43.79
CA GLU A 411 -2.29 5.98 -44.63
C GLU A 411 -2.44 6.24 -46.14
N CYS A 412 -3.56 6.84 -46.58
CA CYS A 412 -3.77 7.17 -47.99
C CYS A 412 -2.87 8.34 -48.49
N LYS A 413 -2.33 9.17 -47.58
CA LYS A 413 -1.37 10.25 -47.92
C LYS A 413 0.09 9.79 -47.99
N LEU A 414 0.43 8.63 -47.41
CA LEU A 414 1.80 8.11 -47.35
C LEU A 414 2.18 7.18 -48.52
N GLN A 415 1.19 6.65 -49.28
CA GLN A 415 1.45 5.72 -50.39
C GLN A 415 1.43 6.34 -51.80
N ARG A 416 1.18 7.65 -51.97
CA ARG A 416 1.25 8.34 -53.28
C ARG A 416 2.62 8.92 -53.65
N GLY A 417 3.66 8.69 -52.86
CA GLY A 417 4.96 9.38 -53.00
C GLY A 417 6.11 8.60 -53.65
N ARG A 418 5.94 7.34 -54.11
CA ARG A 418 7.08 6.56 -54.65
C ARG A 418 6.72 5.67 -55.84
N SER A 419 6.69 6.27 -57.04
CA SER A 419 7.20 5.60 -58.26
C SER A 419 7.49 6.60 -59.38
N SER A 420 8.77 6.90 -59.63
CA SER A 420 9.37 6.92 -60.98
C SER A 420 10.88 7.14 -60.87
N ARG A 421 11.62 6.26 -61.55
CA ARG A 421 13.07 6.32 -61.76
C ARG A 421 13.35 7.25 -62.94
N ASN A 422 14.47 7.99 -62.93
CA ASN A 422 15.45 8.03 -64.04
C ASN A 422 16.73 8.80 -63.66
N TYR A 423 17.79 8.44 -64.38
CA TYR A 423 19.24 8.61 -64.17
C TYR A 423 19.80 10.00 -64.64
N PRO A 424 21.13 10.28 -64.58
CA PRO A 424 21.70 11.48 -63.93
C PRO A 424 22.21 12.55 -64.91
N PHE A 425 22.47 13.77 -64.42
CA PHE A 425 23.46 14.69 -65.00
C PHE A 425 24.14 15.55 -63.93
N ARG A 426 25.43 15.81 -64.19
CA ARG A 426 26.44 16.54 -63.37
C ARG A 426 26.12 18.02 -63.18
N GLY A 427 26.76 18.61 -62.16
CA GLY A 427 27.10 20.02 -62.12
C GLY A 427 27.41 20.48 -60.70
N ASP A 428 28.70 20.65 -60.40
CA ASP A 428 29.21 21.40 -59.25
C ASP A 428 28.55 22.78 -59.15
N GLU A 429 28.27 23.26 -57.94
CA GLU A 429 28.79 24.55 -57.48
C GLU A 429 28.46 24.81 -55.99
N ASP A 430 29.54 25.13 -55.31
CA ASP A 430 29.80 25.63 -53.98
C ASP A 430 28.88 26.69 -53.33
N LEU A 431 28.90 26.63 -51.99
CA LEU A 431 28.98 27.73 -51.00
C LEU A 431 27.78 28.68 -50.83
N TYR A 432 27.09 28.60 -49.68
CA TYR A 432 27.51 29.25 -48.42
C TYR A 432 26.83 28.64 -47.20
#